data_AF-A0A7S2LEJ0-F1
#
_entry.id   AF-A0A7S2LEJ0-F1
#
_cell.length_a   1.000
_cell.length_b   1.000
_cell.length_c   1.000
_cell.angle_alpha   90.00
_cell.angle_beta   90.00
_cell.angle_gamma   90.00
#
_symmetry.space_group_name_H-M   'P 1'
#
loop_
_entity.id
_entity.type
_entity.pdbx_description
1 polymer ?
#
loop_
_entity_poly.entity_id
_entity_poly.type
_entity_poly.pdbx_seq_one_letter_code
_entity_poly.pdbx_strand_id
1 'polypeptide(L)'
;DGNGLDVHPYHSLTTTDISLPTMTSSCSSSCRLMMLLSLLVASIIIPHSEAKVSSGKVHLSGAQTESTLVKFAVSPSSTGKIDVLLTSYGMYENELELKMHIYADEEWPAVKRATLCSQKVSLAQKSLPIVFDYKGMMSDTRPGKKKTDRAEMYTSRIQTDIENPPSGRIAQGKERKDRSRYFYFLIDDCSLERYNHDDKAPDITFDATILNGSDHLPADEAGIGFLLVLTLAF
;
A
#
# COMPACT_ATOMS: atom_id res chain seq x y z
N ASP A 1 23.06 42.92 37.40
CA ASP A 1 22.70 41.73 38.21
C ASP A 1 22.59 40.54 37.28
N GLY A 2 23.50 39.57 37.24
CA GLY A 2 24.61 39.26 38.12
C GLY A 2 24.74 37.73 38.13
N ASN A 3 25.77 37.22 37.43
CA ASN A 3 26.46 35.93 37.58
C ASN A 3 25.62 34.62 37.55
N GLY A 4 26.14 33.49 37.08
CA GLY A 4 27.50 33.13 36.74
C GLY A 4 27.52 31.82 35.96
N LEU A 5 28.51 31.74 35.08
CA LEU A 5 28.97 30.54 34.42
C LEU A 5 29.63 29.63 35.46
N ASP A 6 29.15 28.40 35.61
CA ASP A 6 29.92 27.35 36.28
C ASP A 6 30.62 26.47 35.25
N VAL A 7 31.94 26.61 35.25
CA VAL A 7 32.94 25.77 34.60
C VAL A 7 33.49 24.84 35.68
N HIS A 8 33.39 23.54 35.49
CA HIS A 8 34.10 22.56 36.33
C HIS A 8 34.60 21.38 35.48
N PRO A 9 35.63 20.65 35.96
CA PRO A 9 36.81 20.34 35.17
C PRO A 9 36.95 18.85 34.85
N TYR A 10 37.90 18.62 33.94
CA TYR A 10 38.56 17.37 33.60
C TYR A 10 38.65 16.32 34.72
N HIS A 11 38.18 15.11 34.42
CA HIS A 11 38.72 13.89 34.98
C HIS A 11 39.24 12.99 33.86
N SER A 12 40.57 12.84 33.83
CA SER A 12 41.31 11.86 33.04
C SER A 12 40.93 10.46 33.47
N LEU A 13 40.36 9.68 32.55
CA LEU A 13 40.22 8.23 32.70
C LEU A 13 41.35 7.55 31.95
N THR A 14 42.20 6.93 32.75
CA THR A 14 43.32 6.06 32.40
C THR A 14 42.92 4.95 31.44
N THR A 15 43.68 4.86 30.36
CA THR A 15 43.77 3.73 29.43
C THR A 15 44.07 2.43 30.18
N THR A 16 43.09 1.53 30.26
CA THR A 16 43.35 0.11 30.52
C THR A 16 43.35 -0.61 29.19
N ASP A 17 44.55 -1.01 28.75
CA ASP A 17 44.76 -1.93 27.63
C ASP A 17 44.07 -3.27 27.95
N ILE A 18 42.91 -3.50 27.36
CA ILE A 18 42.30 -4.83 27.27
C ILE A 18 42.85 -5.45 26.00
N SER A 19 43.92 -6.23 26.16
CA SER A 19 44.41 -7.13 25.12
C SER A 19 43.32 -8.17 24.81
N LEU A 20 42.63 -7.99 23.68
CA LEU A 20 41.78 -9.03 23.10
C LEU A 20 42.65 -10.27 22.81
N PRO A 21 42.22 -11.48 23.22
CA PRO A 21 42.81 -12.70 22.69
C PRO A 21 42.41 -12.82 21.21
N THR A 22 43.37 -12.57 20.32
CA THR A 22 43.29 -12.96 18.91
C THR A 22 43.29 -14.49 18.84
N MET A 23 42.11 -15.10 18.97
CA MET A 23 41.92 -16.49 18.58
C MET A 23 41.95 -16.54 17.05
N THR A 24 43.15 -16.66 16.49
CA THR A 24 43.33 -17.16 15.12
C THR A 24 42.96 -18.63 15.11
N SER A 25 41.66 -18.91 15.05
CA SER A 25 41.14 -20.23 14.70
C SER A 25 41.57 -20.51 13.27
N SER A 26 42.48 -21.48 13.12
CA SER A 26 42.87 -22.06 11.84
C SER A 26 41.67 -22.82 11.28
N CYS A 27 40.74 -22.07 10.71
CA CYS A 27 39.59 -22.61 10.01
C CYS A 27 40.11 -23.18 8.69
N SER A 28 40.21 -24.51 8.63
CA SER A 28 40.68 -25.23 7.45
C SER A 28 39.91 -24.78 6.21
N SER A 29 40.53 -24.86 5.03
CA SER A 29 39.92 -24.50 3.74
C SER A 29 38.53 -25.14 3.54
N SER A 30 38.29 -26.29 4.18
CA SER A 30 37.01 -27.00 4.19
C SER A 30 35.87 -26.25 4.91
N CYS A 31 36.15 -25.50 5.98
CA CYS A 31 35.13 -24.69 6.68
C CYS A 31 34.70 -23.47 5.86
N ARG A 32 35.61 -22.86 5.11
CA ARG A 32 35.28 -21.74 4.21
C ARG A 32 34.39 -22.20 3.05
N LEU A 33 34.67 -23.39 2.51
CA LEU A 33 33.85 -24.00 1.46
C LEU A 33 32.44 -24.35 1.98
N MET A 34 32.34 -24.89 3.21
CA MET A 34 31.05 -25.21 3.83
C MET A 34 30.22 -23.97 4.16
N MET A 35 30.82 -22.86 4.62
CA MET A 35 30.09 -21.59 4.82
C MET A 35 29.65 -20.96 3.50
N LEU A 36 30.48 -20.99 2.46
CA LEU A 36 30.10 -20.48 1.14
C LEU A 36 28.94 -21.30 0.54
N LEU A 37 28.98 -22.62 0.70
CA LEU A 37 27.93 -23.51 0.21
C LEU A 37 26.62 -23.33 1.00
N SER A 38 26.67 -23.10 2.32
CA SER A 38 25.47 -22.83 3.11
C SER A 38 24.83 -21.47 2.74
N LEU A 39 25.62 -20.43 2.47
CA LEU A 39 25.12 -19.13 1.97
C LEU A 39 24.51 -19.24 0.56
N LEU A 40 25.07 -20.10 -0.31
CA LEU A 40 24.56 -20.32 -1.67
C LEU A 40 23.26 -21.14 -1.66
N VAL A 41 23.12 -22.09 -0.74
CA VAL A 41 21.86 -22.84 -0.55
C VAL A 41 20.79 -21.97 0.11
N ALA A 42 21.16 -21.09 1.05
CA ALA A 42 20.21 -20.17 1.69
C ALA A 42 19.63 -19.12 0.72
N SER A 43 20.37 -18.73 -0.32
CA SER A 43 19.89 -17.78 -1.33
C SER A 43 18.99 -18.40 -2.41
N ILE A 44 18.92 -19.74 -2.52
CA ILE A 44 18.00 -20.45 -3.43
C ILE A 44 16.59 -20.61 -2.82
N ILE A 45 16.44 -20.44 -1.50
CA ILE A 45 15.15 -20.55 -0.78
C ILE A 45 14.61 -19.18 -0.38
N ILE A 46 14.90 -18.12 -1.14
CA ILE A 46 14.19 -16.85 -0.97
C ILE A 46 12.80 -17.06 -1.58
N PRO A 47 11.71 -17.06 -0.79
CA PRO A 47 10.38 -17.27 -1.33
C PRO A 47 10.10 -16.26 -2.44
N HIS A 48 9.52 -16.75 -3.55
CA HIS A 48 8.93 -15.88 -4.56
C HIS A 48 7.96 -14.95 -3.84
N SER A 49 8.25 -13.67 -3.95
CA SER A 49 7.68 -12.70 -3.06
C SER A 49 6.22 -12.40 -3.42
N GLU A 50 5.31 -12.58 -2.47
CA GLU A 50 3.88 -12.39 -2.67
C GLU A 50 3.54 -10.91 -2.88
N ALA A 51 2.73 -10.62 -3.90
CA ALA A 51 2.16 -9.29 -4.18
C ALA A 51 1.59 -8.63 -2.91
N LYS A 52 1.59 -7.29 -2.81
CA LYS A 52 0.88 -6.65 -1.70
C LYS A 52 -0.62 -6.86 -1.90
N VAL A 53 -1.20 -7.69 -1.04
CA VAL A 53 -2.63 -7.98 -0.98
C VAL A 53 -3.25 -7.16 0.15
N SER A 54 -4.32 -6.44 -0.16
CA SER A 54 -5.14 -5.69 0.79
C SER A 54 -6.58 -6.11 0.59
N SER A 55 -7.22 -6.63 1.63
CA SER A 55 -8.62 -7.03 1.58
C SER A 55 -9.43 -6.39 2.70
N GLY A 56 -10.73 -6.23 2.47
CA GLY A 56 -11.59 -5.58 3.43
C GLY A 56 -13.05 -5.51 3.01
N LYS A 57 -13.81 -4.77 3.81
CA LYS A 57 -15.23 -4.51 3.59
C LYS A 57 -15.46 -3.00 3.57
N VAL A 58 -16.25 -2.56 2.61
CA VAL A 58 -16.70 -1.18 2.44
C VAL A 58 -18.22 -1.15 2.54
N HIS A 59 -18.71 -0.17 3.27
CA HIS A 59 -20.11 0.22 3.29
C HIS A 59 -20.17 1.70 2.90
N LEU A 60 -20.88 2.03 1.83
CA LEU A 60 -21.08 3.41 1.40
C LEU A 60 -22.47 3.85 1.87
N SER A 61 -22.58 5.09 2.33
CA SER A 61 -23.84 5.70 2.78
C SER A 61 -23.80 7.21 2.51
N GLY A 62 -24.91 7.91 2.68
CA GLY A 62 -24.95 9.37 2.56
C GLY A 62 -24.04 10.10 3.56
N ALA A 63 -23.73 9.46 4.70
CA ALA A 63 -22.75 9.98 5.66
C ALA A 63 -21.30 9.60 5.29
N GLN A 64 -21.10 8.47 4.62
CA GLN A 64 -19.79 7.97 4.19
C GLN A 64 -19.85 7.56 2.72
N THR A 65 -19.75 8.55 1.84
CA THR A 65 -19.90 8.35 0.39
C THR A 65 -18.67 7.78 -0.29
N GLU A 66 -17.58 7.60 0.45
CA GLU A 66 -16.28 7.19 -0.05
C GLU A 66 -15.53 6.31 0.94
N SER A 67 -14.68 5.42 0.42
CA SER A 67 -13.79 4.59 1.22
C SER A 67 -12.47 4.34 0.52
N THR A 68 -11.37 4.42 1.27
CA THR A 68 -10.03 4.08 0.77
C THR A 68 -9.86 2.56 0.80
N LEU A 69 -9.60 1.96 -0.35
CA LEU A 69 -9.30 0.54 -0.47
C LEU A 69 -7.85 0.25 -0.08
N VAL A 70 -6.92 1.06 -0.60
CA VAL A 70 -5.49 0.80 -0.48
C VAL A 70 -4.66 2.06 -0.75
N LYS A 71 -3.49 2.12 -0.12
CA LYS A 71 -2.44 3.13 -0.33
C LYS A 71 -1.15 2.41 -0.70
N PHE A 72 -0.49 2.83 -1.78
CA PHE A 72 0.70 2.14 -2.29
C PHE A 72 1.71 3.11 -2.90
N ALA A 73 3.01 2.88 -2.68
CA ALA A 73 4.08 3.66 -3.29
C ALA A 73 4.60 3.02 -4.58
N VAL A 74 4.64 3.78 -5.67
CA VAL A 74 5.20 3.35 -6.96
C VAL A 74 6.52 4.08 -7.18
N SER A 75 7.54 3.35 -7.65
CA SER A 75 8.87 3.88 -7.94
C SER A 75 8.82 4.84 -9.15
N PRO A 76 9.72 5.82 -9.25
CA PRO A 76 9.83 6.68 -10.43
C PRO A 76 10.09 5.92 -11.73
N SER A 77 10.80 4.80 -11.66
CA SER A 77 11.26 4.04 -12.82
C SER A 77 10.37 2.86 -13.19
N SER A 78 9.19 2.73 -12.59
CA SER A 78 8.31 1.59 -12.75
C SER A 78 6.86 2.01 -12.99
N THR A 79 6.07 1.07 -13.48
CA THR A 79 4.62 1.19 -13.61
C THR A 79 3.97 0.41 -12.48
N GLY A 80 3.08 1.07 -11.73
CA GLY A 80 2.23 0.40 -10.76
C GLY A 80 1.13 -0.37 -11.47
N LYS A 81 0.88 -1.62 -11.08
CA LYS A 81 -0.27 -2.39 -11.59
C LYS A 81 -1.20 -2.70 -10.43
N ILE A 82 -2.48 -2.40 -10.59
CA ILE A 82 -3.51 -2.76 -9.61
C ILE A 82 -4.53 -3.71 -10.23
N ASP A 83 -4.94 -4.71 -9.45
CA ASP A 83 -6.06 -5.61 -9.70
C ASP A 83 -6.97 -5.59 -8.47
N VAL A 84 -8.20 -5.13 -8.64
CA VAL A 84 -9.21 -5.08 -7.58
C VAL A 84 -10.36 -5.98 -7.96
N LEU A 85 -10.65 -6.98 -7.12
CA LEU A 85 -11.88 -7.75 -7.16
C LEU A 85 -12.84 -7.19 -6.11
N LEU A 86 -14.01 -6.75 -6.55
CA LEU A 86 -15.12 -6.32 -5.71
C LEU A 86 -16.20 -7.39 -5.74
N THR A 87 -16.80 -7.68 -4.58
CA THR A 87 -17.92 -8.61 -4.43
C THR A 87 -19.01 -7.97 -3.59
N SER A 88 -20.27 -8.08 -4.01
CA SER A 88 -21.42 -7.59 -3.28
C SER A 88 -22.54 -8.65 -3.21
N TYR A 89 -23.26 -8.64 -2.08
CA TYR A 89 -24.40 -9.52 -1.80
C TYR A 89 -25.69 -8.70 -1.87
N GLY A 90 -26.05 -8.32 -3.09
CA GLY A 90 -27.16 -7.42 -3.40
C GLY A 90 -26.82 -6.60 -4.64
N MET A 91 -27.85 -6.19 -5.37
CA MET A 91 -27.67 -5.33 -6.54
C MET A 91 -27.35 -3.90 -6.07
N TYR A 92 -26.31 -3.30 -6.65
CA TYR A 92 -26.05 -1.88 -6.45
C TYR A 92 -26.97 -1.09 -7.37
N GLU A 93 -27.97 -0.37 -6.85
CA GLU A 93 -29.02 0.21 -7.69
C GLU A 93 -28.49 1.27 -8.69
N ASN A 94 -27.43 2.01 -8.32
CA ASN A 94 -26.88 3.10 -9.11
C ASN A 94 -25.40 2.91 -9.47
N GLU A 95 -25.10 1.89 -10.27
CA GLU A 95 -23.72 1.59 -10.71
C GLU A 95 -23.07 2.72 -11.53
N LEU A 96 -23.86 3.62 -12.12
CA LEU A 96 -23.34 4.71 -12.97
C LEU A 96 -22.53 5.75 -12.19
N GLU A 97 -22.87 5.95 -10.92
CA GLU A 97 -22.21 6.91 -10.04
C GLU A 97 -21.13 6.24 -9.19
N LEU A 98 -21.16 4.91 -9.05
CA LEU A 98 -20.14 4.13 -8.35
C LEU A 98 -18.85 4.02 -9.18
N LYS A 99 -17.77 4.62 -8.68
CA LYS A 99 -16.48 4.67 -9.37
C LYS A 99 -15.33 4.39 -8.42
N MET A 100 -14.23 3.90 -9.00
CA MET A 100 -12.94 3.87 -8.35
C MET A 100 -12.11 5.08 -8.81
N HIS A 101 -11.69 5.91 -7.87
CA HIS A 101 -10.83 7.06 -8.13
C HIS A 101 -9.41 6.82 -7.61
N ILE A 102 -8.43 7.27 -8.40
CA ILE A 102 -7.01 7.18 -8.08
C ILE A 102 -6.45 8.57 -7.89
N TYR A 103 -5.83 8.82 -6.75
CA TYR A 103 -5.20 10.09 -6.38
C TYR A 103 -3.70 9.87 -6.17
N ALA A 104 -2.86 10.81 -6.60
CA ALA A 104 -1.47 10.82 -6.17
C ALA A 104 -1.30 11.68 -4.91
N ASP A 105 -0.14 11.51 -4.28
CA ASP A 105 0.22 12.21 -3.04
C ASP A 105 0.32 13.73 -3.18
N GLU A 106 0.51 14.27 -4.39
CA GLU A 106 0.51 15.70 -4.66
C GLU A 106 -0.87 16.32 -4.46
N GLU A 107 -1.92 15.67 -4.97
CA GLU A 107 -3.30 16.14 -4.86
C GLU A 107 -3.93 15.78 -3.50
N TRP A 108 -3.41 14.76 -2.82
CA TRP A 108 -3.98 14.23 -1.56
C TRP A 108 -4.22 15.28 -0.45
N PRO A 109 -3.34 16.28 -0.21
CA PRO A 109 -3.63 17.35 0.75
C PRO A 109 -4.85 18.18 0.38
N ALA A 110 -5.13 18.39 -0.91
CA ALA A 110 -6.33 19.08 -1.37
C ALA A 110 -7.57 18.19 -1.22
N VAL A 111 -7.45 16.89 -1.55
CA VAL A 111 -8.53 15.90 -1.34
C VAL A 111 -8.97 15.86 0.12
N LYS A 112 -8.03 15.82 1.07
CA LYS A 112 -8.33 15.85 2.51
C LYS A 112 -9.00 17.13 3.00
N ARG A 113 -8.81 18.26 2.30
CA ARG A 113 -9.43 19.55 2.64
C ARG A 113 -10.80 19.72 2.00
N ALA A 114 -11.05 19.06 0.88
CA ALA A 114 -12.35 19.06 0.23
C ALA A 114 -13.38 18.37 1.13
N THR A 115 -14.53 19.00 1.30
CA THR A 115 -15.60 18.47 2.18
C THR A 115 -16.55 17.58 1.40
N LEU A 116 -16.87 17.96 0.16
CA LEU A 116 -17.83 17.25 -0.68
C LEU A 116 -17.12 16.20 -1.55
N CYS A 117 -17.75 15.05 -1.73
CA CYS A 117 -17.35 14.00 -2.66
C CYS A 117 -17.14 14.58 -4.07
N SER A 118 -18.09 15.38 -4.54
CA SER A 118 -18.01 16.05 -5.86
C SER A 118 -16.74 16.93 -6.04
N GLN A 119 -16.25 17.54 -4.96
CA GLN A 119 -15.00 18.30 -5.00
C GLN A 119 -13.79 17.38 -5.04
N LYS A 120 -13.81 16.29 -4.28
CA LYS A 120 -12.72 15.30 -4.22
C LYS A 120 -12.52 14.62 -5.57
N VAL A 121 -13.59 14.13 -6.21
CA VAL A 121 -13.48 13.42 -7.50
C VAL A 121 -12.89 14.28 -8.61
N SER A 122 -13.03 15.62 -8.55
CA SER A 122 -12.42 16.55 -9.52
C SER A 122 -10.89 16.61 -9.42
N LEU A 123 -10.32 16.15 -8.30
CA LEU A 123 -8.88 16.11 -8.03
C LEU A 123 -8.27 14.73 -8.36
N ALA A 124 -9.08 13.76 -8.77
CA ALA A 124 -8.60 12.44 -9.12
C ALA A 124 -7.76 12.48 -10.40
N GLN A 125 -6.67 11.71 -10.43
CA GLN A 125 -5.86 11.55 -11.63
C GLN A 125 -6.54 10.60 -12.63
N LYS A 126 -7.30 9.64 -12.11
CA LYS A 126 -8.00 8.63 -12.92
C LYS A 126 -9.32 8.26 -12.25
N SER A 127 -10.35 8.08 -13.06
CA SER A 127 -11.66 7.58 -12.67
C SER A 127 -11.96 6.32 -13.47
N LEU A 128 -12.36 5.25 -12.79
CA LEU A 128 -12.67 3.96 -13.39
C LEU A 128 -14.09 3.55 -13.00
N PRO A 129 -14.97 3.22 -13.95
CA PRO A 129 -16.32 2.77 -13.64
C PRO A 129 -16.28 1.40 -12.94
N ILE A 130 -17.14 1.21 -11.95
CA ILE A 130 -17.40 -0.09 -11.34
C ILE A 130 -18.70 -0.61 -11.91
N VAL A 131 -18.63 -1.69 -12.68
CA VAL A 131 -19.82 -2.38 -13.23
C VAL A 131 -19.86 -3.77 -12.63
N PHE A 132 -20.99 -4.12 -12.02
CA PHE A 132 -21.14 -5.41 -11.35
C PHE A 132 -21.77 -6.44 -12.29
N ASP A 133 -21.08 -7.56 -12.47
CA ASP A 133 -21.64 -8.72 -13.15
C ASP A 133 -22.43 -9.58 -12.17
N TYR A 134 -23.68 -9.90 -12.51
CA TYR A 134 -24.45 -10.91 -11.80
C TYR A 134 -23.83 -12.30 -11.97
N LYS A 135 -23.57 -12.99 -10.86
CA LYS A 135 -22.97 -14.34 -10.85
C LYS A 135 -23.96 -15.44 -10.44
N GLY A 136 -25.22 -15.11 -10.20
CA GLY A 136 -26.22 -16.08 -9.77
C GLY A 136 -26.37 -16.18 -8.25
N MET A 137 -27.18 -17.15 -7.82
CA MET A 137 -27.34 -17.50 -6.41
C MET A 137 -26.15 -18.33 -5.93
N MET A 138 -25.31 -17.77 -5.07
CA MET A 138 -24.15 -18.44 -4.47
C MET A 138 -24.35 -18.69 -2.97
N SER A 139 -23.49 -19.52 -2.38
CA SER A 139 -23.49 -19.70 -0.92
C SER A 139 -23.16 -18.36 -0.24
N ASP A 140 -23.97 -17.99 0.76
CA ASP A 140 -23.76 -16.75 1.51
C ASP A 140 -22.60 -16.95 2.51
N THR A 141 -21.42 -16.44 2.16
CA THR A 141 -20.21 -16.58 3.00
C THR A 141 -20.09 -15.49 4.06
N ARG A 142 -21.11 -14.65 4.26
CA ARG A 142 -21.08 -13.60 5.28
C ARG A 142 -21.07 -14.20 6.70
N PRO A 143 -20.41 -13.54 7.68
CA PRO A 143 -20.41 -13.99 9.07
C PRO A 143 -21.83 -14.15 9.63
N GLY A 144 -22.11 -15.29 10.27
CA GLY A 144 -23.41 -15.58 10.89
C GLY A 144 -24.44 -16.23 9.98
N LYS A 145 -24.12 -16.48 8.70
CA LYS A 145 -25.00 -17.20 7.76
C LYS A 145 -24.72 -18.70 7.77
N LYS A 146 -25.75 -19.51 7.52
CA LYS A 146 -25.60 -20.97 7.41
C LYS A 146 -25.00 -21.30 6.04
N LYS A 147 -24.23 -22.38 5.95
CA LYS A 147 -23.68 -22.87 4.67
C LYS A 147 -24.76 -23.17 3.60
N THR A 148 -25.98 -23.46 4.04
CA THR A 148 -27.14 -23.69 3.18
C THR A 148 -27.77 -22.41 2.65
N ASP A 149 -27.49 -21.26 3.27
CA ASP A 149 -28.05 -19.99 2.87
C ASP A 149 -27.45 -19.59 1.53
N ARG A 150 -28.31 -19.08 0.65
CA ARG A 150 -27.92 -18.61 -0.67
C ARG A 150 -28.29 -17.15 -0.82
N ALA A 151 -27.42 -16.39 -1.47
CA ALA A 151 -27.64 -14.99 -1.78
C ALA A 151 -27.25 -14.73 -3.23
N GLU A 152 -27.88 -13.74 -3.84
CA GLU A 152 -27.45 -13.20 -5.11
C GLU A 152 -26.05 -12.60 -4.95
N MET A 153 -25.12 -12.99 -5.83
CA MET A 153 -23.75 -12.50 -5.82
C MET A 153 -23.48 -11.69 -7.07
N TYR A 154 -22.81 -10.55 -6.85
CA TYR A 154 -22.39 -9.62 -7.88
C TYR A 154 -20.89 -9.38 -7.73
N THR A 155 -20.14 -9.37 -8.83
CA THR A 155 -18.70 -9.10 -8.77
C THR A 155 -18.25 -8.11 -9.83
N SER A 156 -17.27 -7.28 -9.52
CA SER A 156 -16.60 -6.40 -10.48
C SER A 156 -15.09 -6.61 -10.38
N ARG A 157 -14.39 -6.63 -11.51
CA ARG A 157 -12.92 -6.70 -11.53
C ARG A 157 -12.36 -5.51 -12.28
N ILE A 158 -11.49 -4.75 -11.61
CA ILE A 158 -10.83 -3.59 -12.18
C ILE A 158 -9.34 -3.86 -12.25
N GLN A 159 -8.78 -3.78 -13.45
CA GLN A 159 -7.35 -3.87 -13.69
C GLN A 159 -6.87 -2.59 -14.34
N THR A 160 -5.85 -1.97 -13.77
CA THR A 160 -5.29 -0.76 -14.34
C THR A 160 -3.82 -0.56 -14.03
N ASP A 161 -3.16 0.14 -14.95
CA ASP A 161 -1.79 0.60 -14.78
C ASP A 161 -1.76 2.06 -14.32
N ILE A 162 -0.72 2.38 -13.55
CA ILE A 162 -0.45 3.67 -12.94
C ILE A 162 0.98 4.03 -13.23
N GLU A 163 1.16 5.18 -13.86
CA GLU A 163 2.48 5.68 -14.19
C GLU A 163 2.79 6.86 -13.27
N ASN A 164 4.03 6.89 -12.79
CA ASN A 164 4.56 8.08 -12.18
C ASN A 164 4.74 9.11 -13.32
N PRO A 165 4.05 10.27 -13.30
CA PRO A 165 4.13 11.20 -14.42
C PRO A 165 5.59 11.64 -14.60
N PRO A 166 6.09 11.67 -15.85
CA PRO A 166 7.51 11.88 -16.12
C PRO A 166 8.01 13.20 -15.53
N SER A 167 9.24 13.18 -15.03
CA SER A 167 9.97 14.39 -14.67
C SER A 167 10.05 15.35 -15.87
N GLY A 168 9.89 16.64 -15.63
CA GLY A 168 10.03 17.68 -16.65
C GLY A 168 8.75 18.20 -17.32
N ARG A 169 7.56 17.63 -17.09
CA ARG A 169 6.31 18.36 -17.45
C ARG A 169 6.07 19.47 -16.44
N ILE A 170 6.30 20.70 -16.88
CA ILE A 170 6.00 21.94 -16.16
C ILE A 170 4.47 22.02 -15.96
N ALA A 171 3.97 21.45 -14.88
CA ALA A 171 2.68 21.84 -14.32
C ALA A 171 2.96 23.08 -13.45
N GLN A 172 2.55 24.26 -13.91
CA GLN A 172 2.65 25.53 -13.14
C GLN A 172 4.08 26.00 -12.80
N GLY A 173 5.06 25.84 -13.68
CA GLY A 173 6.39 26.45 -13.52
C GLY A 173 7.35 25.73 -12.56
N LYS A 174 6.97 24.58 -11.99
CA LYS A 174 7.85 23.78 -11.11
C LYS A 174 8.21 22.45 -11.76
N GLU A 175 9.51 22.16 -11.79
CA GLU A 175 10.04 20.87 -12.22
C GLU A 175 9.59 19.79 -11.22
N ARG A 176 8.89 18.76 -11.71
CA ARG A 176 8.48 17.62 -10.90
C ARG A 176 9.72 16.77 -10.58
N LYS A 177 10.05 16.65 -9.29
CA LYS A 177 11.14 15.80 -8.81
C LYS A 177 10.84 14.34 -9.12
N ASP A 178 11.84 13.65 -9.65
CA ASP A 178 11.80 12.21 -9.85
C ASP A 178 11.89 11.51 -8.48
N ARG A 179 10.76 10.97 -8.01
CA ARG A 179 10.67 10.34 -6.68
C ARG A 179 9.56 9.29 -6.66
N SER A 180 9.66 8.36 -5.73
CA SER A 180 8.57 7.45 -5.42
C SER A 180 7.36 8.26 -4.96
N ARG A 181 6.17 7.88 -5.43
CA ARG A 181 4.91 8.56 -5.10
C ARG A 181 3.91 7.59 -4.53
N TYR A 182 3.17 8.05 -3.52
CA TYR A 182 2.03 7.30 -3.04
C TYR A 182 0.81 7.57 -3.92
N PHE A 183 0.10 6.49 -4.21
CA PHE A 183 -1.21 6.50 -4.82
C PHE A 183 -2.25 5.99 -3.81
N TYR A 184 -3.43 6.61 -3.87
CA TYR A 184 -4.57 6.32 -3.02
C TYR A 184 -5.72 5.88 -3.92
N PHE A 185 -6.26 4.70 -3.64
CA PHE A 185 -7.33 4.09 -4.40
C PHE A 185 -8.58 4.11 -3.55
N LEU A 186 -9.57 4.88 -3.99
CA LEU A 186 -10.83 5.05 -3.29
C LEU A 186 -11.94 4.51 -4.18
N ILE A 187 -12.99 3.99 -3.54
CA ILE A 187 -14.29 3.84 -4.18
C ILE A 187 -15.25 4.86 -3.59
N ASP A 188 -16.08 5.44 -4.45
CA ASP A 188 -17.03 6.46 -4.07
C ASP A 188 -18.29 6.41 -4.92
N ASP A 189 -19.38 6.90 -4.32
CA ASP A 189 -20.63 7.24 -4.98
C ASP A 189 -21.11 8.61 -4.45
N CYS A 190 -20.80 9.67 -5.20
CA CYS A 190 -21.20 11.03 -4.83
C CYS A 190 -22.71 11.29 -4.97
N SER A 191 -23.49 10.37 -5.53
CA SER A 191 -24.95 10.49 -5.55
C SER A 191 -25.56 10.29 -4.17
N LEU A 192 -24.89 9.52 -3.30
CA LEU A 192 -25.31 9.30 -1.92
C LEU A 192 -25.31 10.58 -1.07
N GLU A 193 -24.48 11.58 -1.39
CA GLU A 193 -24.52 12.89 -0.70
C GLU A 193 -25.85 13.64 -0.95
N ARG A 194 -26.45 13.40 -2.12
CA ARG A 194 -27.64 14.11 -2.59
C ARG A 194 -28.92 13.39 -2.23
N TYR A 195 -28.87 12.07 -2.24
CA TYR A 195 -30.01 11.21 -2.01
C TYR A 195 -29.70 10.29 -0.84
N ASN A 196 -30.44 10.46 0.26
CA ASN A 196 -30.29 9.63 1.46
C ASN A 196 -30.77 8.20 1.16
N HIS A 197 -29.87 7.40 0.58
CA HIS A 197 -30.10 6.07 0.02
C HIS A 197 -29.24 5.03 0.73
N ASP A 198 -29.05 5.20 2.04
CA ASP A 198 -28.23 4.33 2.89
C ASP A 198 -28.65 2.85 2.80
N ASP A 199 -29.94 2.61 2.58
CA ASP A 199 -30.57 1.31 2.43
C ASP A 199 -30.41 0.69 1.03
N LYS A 200 -29.85 1.42 0.06
CA LYS A 200 -29.70 0.99 -1.34
C LYS A 200 -28.25 0.71 -1.74
N ALA A 201 -27.29 1.05 -0.90
CA ALA A 201 -25.87 0.75 -1.11
C ALA A 201 -25.52 -0.55 -0.36
N PRO A 202 -25.48 -1.71 -1.03
CA PRO A 202 -25.09 -2.95 -0.39
C PRO A 202 -23.63 -2.91 0.05
N ASP A 203 -23.29 -3.72 1.04
CA ASP A 203 -21.90 -3.93 1.44
C ASP A 203 -21.06 -4.49 0.27
N ILE A 204 -19.84 -3.99 0.13
CA ILE A 204 -18.86 -4.42 -0.87
C ILE A 204 -17.65 -4.99 -0.15
N THR A 205 -17.30 -6.24 -0.40
CA THR A 205 -16.00 -6.81 -0.02
C THR A 205 -15.02 -6.63 -1.16
N PHE A 206 -13.77 -6.33 -0.84
CA PHE A 206 -12.73 -6.15 -1.85
C PHE A 206 -11.48 -6.97 -1.54
N ASP A 207 -10.82 -7.40 -2.61
CA ASP A 207 -9.47 -7.94 -2.63
C ASP A 207 -8.66 -7.15 -3.65
N ALA A 208 -7.72 -6.34 -3.19
CA ALA A 208 -6.86 -5.50 -4.01
C ALA A 208 -5.43 -6.05 -3.99
N THR A 209 -4.87 -6.26 -5.17
CA THR A 209 -3.48 -6.66 -5.37
C THR A 209 -2.75 -5.55 -6.12
N ILE A 210 -1.61 -5.11 -5.59
CA ILE A 210 -0.80 -4.06 -6.23
C ILE A 210 0.65 -4.51 -6.40
N LEU A 211 1.21 -4.17 -7.55
CA LEU A 211 2.60 -4.38 -7.93
C LEU A 211 3.27 -3.05 -8.30
N ASN A 212 4.54 -2.95 -7.96
CA ASN A 212 5.47 -1.90 -8.37
C ASN A 212 6.41 -2.46 -9.46
N GLY A 213 6.03 -2.36 -10.73
CA GLY A 213 6.73 -3.07 -11.81
C GLY A 213 6.53 -4.58 -11.69
N SER A 214 7.62 -5.33 -11.50
CA SER A 214 7.59 -6.77 -11.16
C SER A 214 7.62 -7.04 -9.66
N ASP A 215 7.83 -6.01 -8.84
CA ASP A 215 8.00 -6.16 -7.40
C ASP A 215 6.67 -5.97 -6.65
N HIS A 216 6.53 -6.65 -5.54
CA HIS A 216 5.36 -6.59 -4.65
C HIS A 216 5.48 -5.49 -3.59
N LEU A 217 6.72 -5.17 -3.19
CA LEU A 217 6.95 -4.17 -2.16
C LEU A 217 6.61 -2.79 -2.71
N PRO A 218 5.92 -1.97 -1.91
CA PRO A 218 5.82 -0.56 -2.23
C PRO A 218 7.23 0.03 -2.24
N ALA A 219 7.44 1.05 -3.08
CA ALA A 219 8.76 1.60 -3.33
C ALA A 219 9.47 2.17 -2.09
N ASP A 220 8.74 2.46 -1.01
CA ASP A 220 9.27 2.89 0.29
C ASP A 220 9.75 1.73 1.18
N GLU A 221 9.32 0.50 0.90
CA GLU A 221 9.79 -0.71 1.59
C GLU A 221 10.91 -1.43 0.82
N ALA A 222 11.17 -1.01 -0.43
CA ALA A 222 12.27 -1.52 -1.24
C ALA A 222 13.63 -1.27 -0.55
N GLY A 223 14.31 -2.34 -0.14
CA GLY A 223 15.61 -2.29 0.53
C GLY A 223 15.58 -2.51 2.06
N ILE A 224 14.41 -2.48 2.71
CA ILE A 224 14.30 -2.82 4.14
C ILE A 224 14.72 -4.27 4.40
N GLY A 225 14.38 -5.19 3.50
CA GLY A 225 14.81 -6.59 3.60
C GLY A 225 16.33 -6.75 3.62
N PHE A 226 17.05 -5.97 2.79
CA PHE A 226 18.52 -5.99 2.78
C PHE A 226 19.12 -5.42 4.06
N LEU A 227 18.54 -4.34 4.59
CA LEU A 227 18.95 -3.78 5.88
C LEU A 227 18.73 -4.78 7.02
N LEU A 228 17.61 -5.49 7.03
CA LEU A 228 17.29 -6.49 8.05
C LEU A 228 18.23 -7.70 8.00
N VAL A 229 18.65 -8.12 6.80
CA VAL A 229 19.70 -9.15 6.65
C VAL A 229 21.05 -8.65 7.15
N LEU A 230 21.42 -7.39 6.83
CA LEU A 230 22.68 -6.81 7.31
C LEU A 230 22.71 -6.69 8.84
N THR A 231 21.65 -6.20 9.49
CA THR A 231 21.61 -6.11 10.96
C THR A 231 21.52 -7.46 11.66
N LEU A 232 21.14 -8.54 10.97
CA LEU A 232 21.22 -9.90 11.53
C LEU A 232 22.59 -10.55 11.29
N ALA A 233 23.37 -10.06 10.33
CA ALA A 233 24.68 -10.58 9.99
C ALA A 233 25.84 -9.88 10.72
N PHE A 234 25.61 -8.73 11.33
CA PHE A 234 26.56 -7.92 12.10
C PHE A 234 26.07 -7.71 13.53
#